data_AF-H9XBI0-F1
#
_entry.id   AF-H9XBI0-F1
#
_cell.length_a   1.000
_cell.length_b   1.000
_cell.length_c   1.000
_cell.angle_alpha   90.00
_cell.angle_beta   90.00
_cell.angle_gamma   90.00
#
_symmetry.space_group_name_H-M   'P 1'
#
loop_
_entity.id
_entity.type
_entity.pdbx_description
1 polymer ?
#
loop_
_entity_poly.entity_id
_entity_poly.type
_entity_poly.pdbx_seq_one_letter_code
_entity_poly.pdbx_strand_id
1 'polypeptide(L)'
;ELDVLAETCKSLGMANKMQQQPECLKQLVICDLQNVGYNAAICKSCRKDNSTTFPSGNYEYIDVILKTTNLDRSIRLFVDLDFRAQFEIARPTTEYSALLGLLPRIYVGRAYRLQSIVKIMCEGVRVSLKRKG
;
A
#
# COMPACT_ATOMS: atom_id res chain seq x y z
N GLU A 1 -6.77 7.82 10.17
CA GLU A 1 -5.73 7.71 9.12
C GLU A 1 -4.36 8.07 9.68
N LEU A 2 -4.18 9.27 10.26
CA LEU A 2 -2.90 9.70 10.85
C LEU A 2 -2.39 8.79 11.97
N ASP A 3 -3.28 8.34 12.88
CA ASP A 3 -2.88 7.50 14.01
C ASP A 3 -2.36 6.12 13.56
N VAL A 4 -3.05 5.51 12.58
CA VAL A 4 -2.64 4.23 11.98
C VAL A 4 -1.31 4.39 11.24
N LEU A 5 -1.10 5.52 10.54
CA LEU A 5 0.17 5.82 9.90
C LEU A 5 1.30 5.98 10.93
N ALA A 6 1.04 6.71 12.03
CA ALA A 6 2.02 6.92 13.08
C ALA A 6 2.45 5.61 13.74
N GLU A 7 1.50 4.73 14.08
CA GLU A 7 1.82 3.43 14.67
C GLU A 7 2.56 2.53 13.67
N THR A 8 2.13 2.50 12.41
CA THR A 8 2.81 1.75 11.34
C THR A 8 4.27 2.20 11.17
N CYS A 9 4.51 3.51 11.15
CA CYS A 9 5.87 4.07 11.06
C CYS A 9 6.74 3.69 12.27
N LYS A 10 6.15 3.71 13.47
CA LYS A 10 6.84 3.32 14.70
C LYS A 10 7.24 1.84 14.68
N SER A 11 6.30 0.96 14.33
CA SER A 11 6.55 -0.48 14.16
C SER A 11 7.65 -0.76 13.15
N LEU A 12 7.60 -0.12 11.98
CA LEU A 12 8.64 -0.24 10.96
C LEU A 12 10.02 0.26 11.44
N GLY A 13 10.04 1.35 12.21
CA GLY A 13 11.27 1.87 12.82
C GLY A 13 11.90 0.88 13.79
N MET A 14 11.11 0.14 14.56
CA MET A 14 11.58 -0.92 15.45
C MET A 14 12.05 -2.15 14.67
N ALA A 15 11.29 -2.56 13.65
CA ALA A 15 11.61 -3.71 12.81
C ALA A 15 12.96 -3.56 12.07
N ASN A 16 13.22 -2.37 11.54
CA ASN A 16 14.48 -2.04 10.86
C ASN A 16 15.69 -2.11 11.82
N LYS A 17 15.52 -1.69 13.09
CA LYS A 17 16.58 -1.81 14.11
C LYS A 17 16.88 -3.28 14.44
N MET A 18 15.88 -4.15 14.31
CA MET A 18 16.00 -5.58 14.60
C MET A 18 16.40 -6.42 13.36
N GLN A 19 16.67 -5.80 12.20
CA GLN A 19 17.02 -6.48 10.94
C GLN A 19 16.05 -7.61 10.56
N GLN A 20 14.75 -7.40 10.80
CA GLN A 20 13.71 -8.37 10.48
C GLN A 20 13.59 -8.56 8.95
N GLN A 21 13.34 -9.80 8.52
CA GLN A 21 13.12 -10.12 7.10
C GLN A 21 11.86 -9.42 6.56
N PRO A 22 11.84 -9.00 5.28
CA PRO A 22 10.72 -8.24 4.70
C PRO A 22 9.37 -8.96 4.77
N GLU A 23 9.36 -10.29 4.71
CA GLU A 23 8.15 -11.12 4.85
C GLU A 23 7.57 -11.05 6.29
N CYS A 24 8.43 -10.92 7.30
CA CYS A 24 8.03 -10.79 8.70
C CYS A 24 7.56 -9.36 9.05
N LEU A 25 7.91 -8.34 8.25
CA LEU A 25 7.58 -6.94 8.55
C LEU A 25 6.06 -6.69 8.61
N LYS A 26 5.29 -7.26 7.68
CA LYS A 26 3.83 -7.08 7.66
C LYS A 26 3.17 -7.74 8.88
N GLN A 27 3.67 -8.91 9.27
CA GLN A 27 3.19 -9.62 10.46
C GLN A 27 3.47 -8.82 11.73
N LEU A 28 4.68 -8.27 11.87
CA LEU A 28 5.04 -7.44 13.01
C LEU A 28 4.13 -6.21 13.12
N VAL A 29 3.94 -5.48 12.01
CA VAL A 29 3.06 -4.31 11.97
C VAL A 29 1.63 -4.67 12.37
N ILE A 30 1.12 -5.84 11.94
CA ILE A 30 -0.19 -6.31 12.35
C ILE A 30 -0.25 -6.60 13.84
N CYS A 31 0.72 -7.32 14.38
CA CYS A 31 0.78 -7.61 15.81
C CYS A 31 0.77 -6.31 16.63
N ASP A 32 1.55 -5.31 16.22
CA ASP A 32 1.59 -4.01 16.90
C ASP A 32 0.27 -3.25 16.79
N LEU A 33 -0.34 -3.21 15.60
CA LEU A 33 -1.66 -2.57 15.43
C LEU A 33 -2.74 -3.27 16.27
N GLN A 34 -2.71 -4.60 16.34
CA GLN A 34 -3.63 -5.38 17.17
C GLN A 34 -3.38 -5.14 18.67
N ASN A 35 -2.13 -5.01 19.11
CA ASN A 35 -1.77 -4.68 20.49
C ASN A 35 -2.29 -3.30 20.93
N VAL A 36 -2.36 -2.34 19.99
CA VAL A 36 -2.95 -1.01 20.22
C VAL A 36 -4.49 -1.05 20.20
N GLY A 37 -5.09 -2.16 19.79
CA GLY A 37 -6.55 -2.37 19.76
C GLY A 37 -7.20 -2.13 18.40
N TYR A 38 -6.42 -1.99 17.33
CA TYR A 38 -6.95 -1.92 15.97
C TYR A 38 -7.29 -3.32 15.43
N ASN A 39 -8.40 -3.41 14.68
CA ASN A 39 -8.70 -4.61 13.90
C ASN A 39 -7.89 -4.58 12.60
N ALA A 40 -6.73 -5.24 12.59
CA ALA A 40 -5.82 -5.30 11.44
C ALA A 40 -5.54 -6.74 11.00
N ALA A 41 -5.45 -6.98 9.69
CA ALA A 41 -5.13 -8.30 9.13
C ALA A 41 -4.41 -8.20 7.78
N ILE A 42 -3.59 -9.20 7.43
CA ILE A 42 -3.07 -9.35 6.06
C ILE A 42 -4.23 -9.79 5.18
N CYS A 43 -4.43 -9.07 4.08
CA CYS A 43 -5.33 -9.42 3.01
C CYS A 43 -4.52 -9.69 1.75
N LYS A 44 -4.90 -10.74 1.02
CA LYS A 44 -4.37 -11.04 -0.31
C LYS A 44 -5.41 -10.71 -1.36
N SER A 45 -5.05 -9.91 -2.34
CA SER A 45 -5.84 -9.74 -3.56
C SER A 45 -5.30 -10.70 -4.62
N CYS A 46 -6.20 -11.53 -5.15
CA CYS A 46 -5.94 -12.34 -6.33
C CYS A 46 -6.92 -11.93 -7.42
N ARG A 47 -6.41 -11.73 -8.65
CA ARG A 47 -7.28 -11.52 -9.80
C ARG A 47 -7.90 -12.87 -10.18
N LYS A 48 -9.20 -13.04 -9.94
CA LYS A 48 -9.98 -14.17 -10.47
C LYS A 48 -10.41 -13.88 -11.90
N ASP A 49 -9.46 -13.82 -12.83
CA ASP A 49 -9.76 -13.78 -14.25
C ASP A 49 -9.23 -15.06 -14.89
N ASN A 50 -10.11 -15.79 -15.59
CA ASN A 50 -9.78 -17.03 -16.30
C ASN A 50 -8.96 -16.75 -17.59
N SER A 51 -8.63 -15.49 -17.87
CA SER A 51 -7.73 -15.09 -18.95
C SER A 51 -6.29 -15.54 -18.67
N THR A 52 -5.76 -16.41 -19.53
CA THR A 52 -4.36 -16.86 -19.54
C THR A 52 -3.36 -15.78 -19.96
N THR A 53 -3.82 -14.55 -20.24
CA THR A 53 -3.04 -13.51 -20.91
C THR A 53 -2.22 -12.64 -19.94
N PHE A 54 -2.54 -12.65 -18.65
CA PHE A 54 -1.84 -11.86 -17.64
C PHE A 54 -1.50 -12.74 -16.43
N PRO A 55 -0.26 -12.68 -15.91
CA PRO A 55 0.11 -13.46 -14.74
C PRO A 55 -0.82 -13.12 -13.56
N SER A 56 -1.29 -14.16 -12.87
CA SER A 56 -2.10 -14.00 -11.66
C SER A 56 -1.27 -13.26 -10.61
N GLY A 57 -1.55 -11.97 -10.46
CA GLY A 57 -0.91 -11.14 -9.45
C GLY A 57 -1.47 -11.50 -8.08
N ASN A 58 -0.61 -12.00 -7.20
CA ASN A 58 -0.88 -12.10 -5.77
C ASN A 58 -0.33 -10.85 -5.10
N TYR A 59 -1.23 -10.01 -4.59
CA TYR A 59 -0.84 -8.77 -3.91
C TYR A 59 -1.25 -8.81 -2.45
N GLU A 60 -0.31 -8.54 -1.54
CA GLU A 60 -0.51 -8.61 -0.10
C GLU A 60 -0.45 -7.22 0.53
N TYR A 61 -1.54 -6.85 1.20
CA TYR A 61 -1.68 -5.57 1.90
C TYR A 61 -2.23 -5.79 3.31
N ILE A 62 -2.13 -4.78 4.15
CA ILE A 62 -2.73 -4.78 5.48
C ILE A 62 -4.06 -4.04 5.39
N ASP A 63 -5.11 -4.66 5.90
CA ASP A 63 -6.44 -4.07 6.01
C ASP A 63 -6.72 -3.71 7.47
N VAL A 64 -7.20 -2.49 7.72
CA VAL A 64 -7.50 -1.99 9.07
C VAL A 64 -8.94 -1.49 9.12
N ILE A 65 -9.73 -2.05 10.03
CA ILE A 65 -11.12 -1.65 10.28
C ILE A 65 -11.18 -0.80 11.55
N LEU A 66 -11.44 0.48 11.38
CA LEU A 66 -11.70 1.41 12.48
C LEU A 66 -13.19 1.37 12.83
N LYS A 67 -13.50 0.99 14.07
CA LYS A 67 -14.86 1.15 14.63
C LYS A 67 -15.03 2.61 15.01
N THR A 68 -16.06 3.28 14.49
CA THR A 68 -16.43 4.62 14.96
C THR A 68 -17.47 4.52 16.07
N THR A 69 -17.68 5.62 16.78
CA THR A 69 -18.66 5.74 17.87
C THR A 69 -20.11 5.56 17.41
N ASN A 70 -20.39 5.74 16.11
CA ASN A 70 -21.66 5.36 15.50
C ASN A 70 -21.62 3.88 15.09
N LEU A 71 -22.46 3.08 15.74
CA LEU A 71 -22.47 1.61 15.69
C LEU A 71 -22.56 1.01 14.27
N ASP A 72 -23.10 1.76 13.30
CA ASP A 72 -23.35 1.30 11.92
C ASP A 72 -22.29 1.72 10.89
N ARG A 73 -21.21 2.41 11.28
CA ARG A 73 -20.21 2.90 10.31
C ARG A 73 -18.80 2.46 10.69
N SER A 74 -18.25 1.49 9.98
CA SER A 74 -16.82 1.18 10.05
C SER A 74 -16.06 1.91 8.95
N ILE A 75 -14.84 2.37 9.26
CA ILE A 75 -13.94 2.96 8.26
C ILE A 75 -12.87 1.93 7.95
N ARG A 76 -12.84 1.48 6.69
CA ARG A 76 -11.82 0.56 6.18
C ARG A 76 -10.65 1.34 5.59
N LEU A 77 -9.45 1.07 6.09
CA LEU A 77 -8.20 1.65 5.64
C LEU A 77 -7.30 0.55 5.06
N PHE A 78 -6.63 0.89 3.96
CA PHE A 78 -5.62 0.05 3.34
C PHE A 78 -4.26 0.59 3.75
N VAL A 79 -3.39 -0.32 4.18
CA VAL A 79 -2.02 -0.05 4.59
C VAL A 79 -1.08 -0.83 3.68
N ASP A 80 -0.17 -0.11 3.02
CA ASP A 80 0.92 -0.67 2.23
C ASP A 80 2.24 -0.06 2.70
N LEU A 81 3.18 -0.92 3.04
CA LEU A 81 4.47 -0.55 3.64
C LEU A 81 5.50 -0.11 2.60
N ASP A 82 5.29 -0.46 1.32
CA ASP A 82 6.19 -0.09 0.22
C ASP A 82 5.41 0.25 -1.06
N PHE A 83 4.51 1.22 -0.92
CA PHE A 83 3.57 1.62 -1.96
C PHE A 83 4.24 2.22 -3.17
N ARG A 84 5.32 2.98 -2.97
CA ARG A 84 6.07 3.61 -4.05
C ARG A 84 6.71 2.57 -4.98
N ALA A 85 7.25 1.48 -4.44
CA ALA A 85 7.89 0.42 -5.21
C ALA A 85 6.93 -0.23 -6.23
N GLN A 86 5.62 -0.24 -5.93
CA GLN A 86 4.59 -0.80 -6.83
C GLN A 86 4.44 -0.02 -8.14
N PHE A 87 4.99 1.19 -8.24
CA PHE A 87 4.89 2.05 -9.42
C PHE A 87 6.25 2.31 -10.09
N GLU A 88 7.32 1.62 -9.67
CA GLU A 88 8.63 1.75 -10.29
C GLU A 88 8.65 1.10 -11.68
N ILE A 89 9.24 1.79 -12.66
CA ILE A 89 9.41 1.30 -14.03
C ILE A 89 10.88 1.39 -14.42
N ALA A 90 11.36 0.46 -15.25
CA ALA A 90 12.79 0.37 -15.57
C ALA A 90 13.37 1.61 -16.29
N ARG A 91 12.55 2.33 -17.07
CA ARG A 91 12.99 3.49 -17.87
C ARG A 91 12.00 4.66 -17.72
N PRO A 92 11.96 5.33 -16.56
CA PRO A 92 11.05 6.43 -16.33
C PRO A 92 11.50 7.69 -17.07
N THR A 93 10.56 8.51 -17.56
CA THR A 93 10.89 9.88 -17.95
C THR A 93 11.17 10.74 -16.72
N THR A 94 11.75 11.92 -16.92
CA THR A 94 12.01 12.87 -15.83
C THR A 94 10.70 13.27 -15.13
N GLU A 95 9.62 13.46 -15.90
CA GLU A 95 8.30 13.80 -15.38
C GLU A 95 7.70 12.65 -14.58
N TYR A 96 7.83 11.41 -15.05
CA TYR A 96 7.35 10.25 -14.30
C TYR A 96 8.15 10.05 -13.00
N SER A 97 9.46 10.29 -13.05
CA SER A 97 10.32 10.22 -11.85
C SER A 97 9.93 11.26 -10.81
N ALA A 98 9.58 12.48 -11.24
CA ALA A 98 9.05 13.51 -10.36
C ALA A 98 7.69 13.12 -9.77
N LEU A 99 6.78 12.57 -10.58
CA LEU A 99 5.48 12.08 -10.13
C LEU A 99 5.63 10.95 -9.09
N LEU A 100 6.51 9.99 -9.35
CA LEU A 100 6.83 8.92 -8.42
C LEU A 100 7.42 9.46 -7.10
N GLY A 101 8.18 10.56 -7.16
CA GLY A 101 8.72 11.26 -6.01
C GLY A 101 7.67 11.86 -5.08
N LEU A 102 6.46 12.12 -5.58
CA LEU A 102 5.33 12.64 -4.78
C LEU A 102 4.57 11.55 -4.03
N LEU A 103 4.77 10.27 -4.38
CA LEU A 103 4.08 9.19 -3.70
C LEU A 103 4.63 8.96 -2.30
N PRO A 104 3.75 8.72 -1.31
CA PRO A 104 4.19 8.30 0.00
C PRO A 104 4.81 6.90 -0.08
N ARG A 105 5.88 6.67 0.66
CA ARG A 105 6.49 5.33 0.77
C ARG A 105 5.54 4.35 1.45
N ILE A 106 4.91 4.79 2.55
CA ILE A 106 3.89 4.04 3.27
C ILE A 106 2.54 4.66 2.94
N TYR A 107 1.64 3.89 2.33
CA TYR A 107 0.29 4.34 2.08
C TYR A 107 -0.63 3.91 3.21
N VAL A 108 -1.37 4.85 3.78
CA VAL A 108 -2.49 4.58 4.70
C VAL A 108 -3.67 5.42 4.26
N GLY A 109 -4.73 4.78 3.79
CA GLY A 109 -5.91 5.52 3.32
C GLY A 109 -7.06 4.66 2.83
N ARG A 110 -8.15 5.32 2.51
CA ARG A 110 -9.40 4.70 2.00
C ARG A 110 -9.30 4.30 0.52
N ALA A 111 -10.20 3.42 0.08
CA ALA A 111 -10.24 2.89 -1.28
C ALA A 111 -10.28 3.97 -2.38
N TYR A 112 -11.06 5.04 -2.20
CA TYR A 112 -11.20 6.07 -3.24
C TYR A 112 -9.89 6.87 -3.47
N ARG A 113 -9.09 7.09 -2.42
CA ARG A 113 -7.78 7.74 -2.53
C ARG A 113 -6.81 6.83 -3.29
N LEU A 114 -6.81 5.55 -2.95
CA LEU A 114 -6.00 4.54 -3.62
C LEU A 114 -6.32 4.48 -5.12
N GLN A 115 -7.61 4.39 -5.47
CA GLN A 115 -8.06 4.39 -6.87
C GLN A 115 -7.62 5.65 -7.63
N SER A 116 -7.71 6.82 -6.99
CA SER A 116 -7.31 8.09 -7.59
C SER A 116 -5.81 8.12 -7.88
N ILE A 117 -4.99 7.67 -6.92
CA ILE A 117 -3.54 7.58 -7.10
C ILE A 117 -3.18 6.60 -8.21
N VAL A 118 -3.76 5.40 -8.19
CA VAL A 118 -3.52 4.38 -9.22
C VAL A 118 -3.84 4.93 -10.61
N LYS A 119 -4.98 5.64 -10.77
CA LYS A 119 -5.36 6.25 -12.05
C LYS A 119 -4.32 7.26 -12.54
N ILE A 120 -3.84 8.14 -11.66
CA ILE A 120 -2.82 9.15 -11.99
C ILE A 120 -1.50 8.47 -12.39
N MET A 121 -1.07 7.47 -11.62
CA MET A 121 0.17 6.76 -11.90
C MET A 121 0.10 5.97 -13.20
N CYS A 122 -1.00 5.26 -13.48
CA CYS A 122 -1.19 4.54 -14.73
C CYS A 122 -1.12 5.49 -15.95
N GLU A 123 -1.71 6.67 -15.84
CA GLU A 123 -1.62 7.68 -16.89
C GLU A 123 -0.17 8.20 -17.07
N GLY A 124 0.53 8.44 -15.96
CA GLY A 124 1.96 8.78 -15.99
C GLY A 124 2.82 7.71 -16.65
N VAL A 125 2.60 6.43 -16.32
CA VAL A 125 3.28 5.28 -16.95
C VAL A 125 3.00 5.27 -18.44
N ARG A 126 1.73 5.43 -18.85
CA ARG A 126 1.31 5.43 -20.26
C ARG A 126 2.04 6.52 -21.06
N VAL A 127 2.19 7.72 -20.49
CA VAL A 127 2.93 8.84 -21.12
C VAL A 127 4.42 8.53 -21.17
N SER A 128 5.01 8.01 -20.09
CA SER A 128 6.43 7.65 -20.03
C SER A 128 6.79 6.58 -21.07
N LEU A 129 6.00 5.51 -21.15
CA LEU A 129 6.19 4.42 -22.11
C LEU A 129 6.08 4.89 -23.55
N LYS A 130 5.17 5.83 -23.87
CA LYS A 130 5.08 6.40 -25.23
C LYS A 130 6.31 7.22 -25.64
N ARG A 131 7.06 7.76 -24.68
CA ARG A 131 8.23 8.61 -24.95
C ARG A 131 9.56 7.86 -24.91
N LYS A 132 9.63 6.73 -24.17
CA LYS A 132 10.85 5.95 -23.94
C LYS A 132 10.76 4.48 -24.37
N GLY A 133 9.60 4.03 -24.85
CA GLY A 133 9.36 2.70 -25.40
C GLY A 133 9.59 2.62 -26.89
#